data_AF-A0A519H877-F1
#
_entry.id   AF-A0A519H877-F1
#
_cell.length_a   1.000
_cell.length_b   1.000
_cell.length_c   1.000
_cell.angle_alpha   90.00
_cell.angle_beta   90.00
_cell.angle_gamma   90.00
#
_symmetry.space_group_name_H-M   'P 1'
#
loop_
_entity.id
_entity.type
_entity.pdbx_description
1 polymer ?
#
loop_
_entity_poly.entity_id
_entity_poly.type
_entity_poly.pdbx_seq_one_letter_code
_entity_poly.pdbx_strand_id
1 'polypeptide(L)'
;MQVLALCRRAGLVRLDHVAMDGTKLRANASKHKAMSYARMGPAEADLAAEIAGWLAQAEDADAAEDATLGTDRRGDEMPAWMRDKQRRLERIRAAKAELEAEAQAVEAAKPDPGTKADGTPCARRGRKPTHPPGVPKPSAQRNFTDPQSRIMKGHDGFVQAYNAQAAVDAAAQVIVAHDLSNNAADHDALAPLLDAVTANTGVTPTEVSADSGYCSEANLADLNARGIRGYVATGRAKHPDKGEEQRRGPLASAMRQRLRRAGRRSRYRLRKQVVEPVFGQIKGARGFRQFLLRGIEKVKHEWALICTAHNLTKLARAATA
;
A
#
# COMPACT_ATOMS: atom_id res chain seq x y z
N MET A 1 20.46 8.90 3.99
CA MET A 1 20.09 10.24 3.47
C MET A 1 21.30 11.14 3.22
N GLN A 2 22.31 10.69 2.44
CA GLN A 2 23.46 11.54 2.11
C GLN A 2 23.19 12.44 0.89
N VAL A 3 22.45 11.94 -0.10
CA VAL A 3 22.13 12.69 -1.34
C VAL A 3 21.31 13.94 -1.06
N LEU A 4 20.31 13.87 -0.16
CA LEU A 4 19.49 15.03 0.18
C LEU A 4 20.31 16.14 0.85
N ALA A 5 21.26 15.77 1.72
CA ALA A 5 22.18 16.71 2.35
C ALA A 5 23.08 17.39 1.30
N LEU A 6 23.55 16.65 0.29
CA LEU A 6 24.29 17.21 -0.84
C LEU A 6 23.44 18.17 -1.68
N CYS A 7 22.20 17.80 -2.00
CA CYS A 7 21.26 18.67 -2.71
C CYS A 7 21.00 19.97 -1.94
N ARG A 8 20.89 19.91 -0.61
CA ARG A 8 20.73 21.10 0.24
C ARG A 8 21.98 21.98 0.23
N ARG A 9 23.18 21.40 0.35
CA ARG A 9 24.45 22.13 0.21
C ARG A 9 24.60 22.79 -1.16
N ALA A 10 24.07 22.16 -2.21
CA ALA A 10 24.02 22.71 -3.56
C ALA A 10 22.89 23.74 -3.79
N GLY A 11 22.12 24.11 -2.74
CA GLY A 11 21.04 25.10 -2.85
C GLY A 11 19.79 24.63 -3.61
N LEU A 12 19.68 23.33 -3.88
CA LEU A 12 18.57 22.75 -4.66
C LEU A 12 17.30 22.50 -3.83
N VAL A 13 17.38 22.64 -2.50
CA VAL A 13 16.27 22.39 -1.57
C VAL A 13 16.03 23.65 -0.75
N ARG A 14 14.85 24.26 -0.90
CA ARG A 14 14.49 25.51 -0.19
C ARG A 14 13.38 25.33 0.84
N LEU A 15 12.49 24.36 0.67
CA LEU A 15 11.34 24.05 1.52
C LEU A 15 10.30 25.19 1.65
N ASP A 16 10.40 26.21 0.81
CA ASP A 16 9.40 27.29 0.71
C ASP A 16 8.04 26.76 0.25
N HIS A 17 8.05 25.77 -0.63
CA HIS A 17 6.84 25.14 -1.10
C HIS A 17 7.12 23.69 -1.46
N VAL A 18 6.41 22.78 -0.80
CA VAL A 18 6.50 21.33 -1.04
C VAL A 18 5.19 20.85 -1.67
N ALA A 19 5.29 20.19 -2.82
CA ALA A 19 4.16 19.53 -3.45
C ALA A 19 4.17 18.05 -3.08
N MET A 20 3.04 17.58 -2.55
CA MET A 20 2.82 16.19 -2.17
C MET A 20 1.81 15.57 -3.11
N ASP A 21 2.10 14.35 -3.56
CA ASP A 21 1.16 13.60 -4.38
C ASP A 21 1.40 12.10 -4.29
N GLY A 22 0.34 11.37 -4.56
CA GLY A 22 0.26 9.93 -4.48
C GLY A 22 0.20 9.34 -5.87
N THR A 23 0.93 8.27 -6.10
CA THR A 23 0.96 7.60 -7.38
C THR A 23 0.81 6.09 -7.21
N LYS A 24 -0.13 5.53 -7.96
CA LYS A 24 -0.34 4.08 -8.01
C LYS A 24 0.68 3.46 -8.97
N LEU A 25 1.43 2.50 -8.47
CA LEU A 25 2.44 1.73 -9.20
C LEU A 25 2.09 0.24 -9.10
N ARG A 26 2.19 -0.49 -10.21
CA ARG A 26 1.77 -1.90 -10.26
C ARG A 26 2.67 -2.74 -9.35
N ALA A 27 2.07 -3.67 -8.61
CA ALA A 27 2.84 -4.66 -7.84
C ALA A 27 3.37 -5.77 -8.77
N ASN A 28 4.39 -6.51 -8.35
CA ASN A 28 4.84 -7.74 -9.03
C ASN A 28 3.87 -8.91 -8.73
N ALA A 29 2.60 -8.73 -9.06
CA ALA A 29 1.54 -9.68 -8.77
C ALA A 29 0.45 -9.65 -9.84
N SER A 30 -0.06 -10.84 -10.20
CA SER A 30 -1.11 -10.97 -11.20
C SER A 30 -2.47 -10.60 -10.63
N LYS A 31 -3.24 -9.76 -11.34
CA LYS A 31 -4.64 -9.44 -11.01
C LYS A 31 -5.55 -10.67 -11.06
N HIS A 32 -5.20 -11.67 -11.87
CA HIS A 32 -5.98 -12.90 -12.05
C HIS A 32 -5.76 -13.93 -10.92
N LYS A 33 -4.75 -13.70 -10.07
CA LYS A 33 -4.46 -14.53 -8.89
C LYS A 33 -4.93 -13.87 -7.58
N ALA A 34 -5.68 -12.77 -7.66
CA ALA A 34 -6.35 -12.19 -6.50
C ALA A 34 -7.73 -12.86 -6.35
N MET A 35 -7.93 -13.57 -5.25
CA MET A 35 -9.20 -14.20 -4.92
C MET A 35 -9.81 -13.48 -3.71
N SER A 36 -11.13 -13.25 -3.74
CA SER A 36 -11.86 -12.71 -2.59
C SER A 36 -12.16 -13.82 -1.59
N TYR A 37 -12.23 -13.50 -0.30
CA TYR A 37 -12.56 -14.47 0.75
C TYR A 37 -13.84 -15.27 0.46
N ALA A 38 -14.88 -14.62 -0.06
CA ALA A 38 -16.13 -15.28 -0.47
C ALA A 38 -15.97 -16.36 -1.58
N ARG A 39 -14.90 -16.27 -2.39
CA ARG A 39 -14.61 -17.25 -3.45
C ARG A 39 -13.62 -18.33 -2.99
N MET A 40 -12.90 -18.10 -1.89
CA MET A 40 -11.92 -19.06 -1.37
C MET A 40 -12.59 -20.32 -0.82
N GLY A 41 -13.73 -20.19 -0.13
CA GLY A 41 -14.44 -21.35 0.45
C GLY A 41 -14.89 -22.36 -0.61
N PRO A 42 -15.66 -21.97 -1.64
CA PRO A 42 -16.03 -22.90 -2.71
C PRO A 42 -14.83 -23.48 -3.46
N ALA A 43 -13.83 -22.64 -3.77
CA ALA A 43 -12.63 -23.10 -4.47
C ALA A 43 -11.79 -24.11 -3.64
N GLU A 44 -11.79 -24.01 -2.32
CA GLU A 44 -11.16 -24.98 -1.43
C GLU A 44 -11.87 -26.34 -1.48
N ALA A 45 -13.19 -26.34 -1.46
CA ALA A 45 -13.98 -27.58 -1.58
C ALA A 45 -13.78 -28.24 -2.96
N ASP A 46 -13.80 -27.46 -4.03
CA ASP A 46 -13.61 -27.95 -5.40
C ASP A 46 -12.21 -28.58 -5.58
N LEU A 47 -11.16 -27.90 -5.11
CA LEU A 47 -9.79 -28.42 -5.18
C LEU A 47 -9.58 -29.65 -4.28
N ALA A 48 -10.22 -29.69 -3.12
CA ALA A 48 -10.18 -30.88 -2.25
C ALA A 48 -10.84 -32.08 -2.92
N ALA A 49 -11.96 -31.88 -3.62
CA ALA A 49 -12.63 -32.92 -4.39
C ALA A 49 -11.79 -33.40 -5.58
N GLU A 50 -11.11 -32.48 -6.28
CA GLU A 50 -10.21 -32.82 -7.38
C GLU A 50 -8.99 -33.65 -6.91
N ILE A 51 -8.37 -33.24 -5.79
CA ILE A 51 -7.26 -33.99 -5.18
C ILE A 51 -7.73 -35.38 -4.72
N ALA A 52 -8.91 -35.47 -4.09
CA ALA A 52 -9.48 -36.76 -3.69
C ALA A 52 -9.74 -37.66 -4.92
N GLY A 53 -10.21 -37.08 -6.03
CA GLY A 53 -10.36 -37.78 -7.30
C GLY A 53 -9.04 -38.32 -7.86
N TRP A 54 -7.97 -37.52 -7.84
CA TRP A 54 -6.64 -37.98 -8.26
C TRP A 54 -6.06 -39.07 -7.36
N LEU A 55 -6.29 -38.99 -6.04
CA LEU A 55 -5.84 -40.02 -5.10
C LEU A 55 -6.60 -41.33 -5.31
N ALA A 56 -7.92 -41.28 -5.51
CA ALA A 56 -8.72 -42.47 -5.82
C ALA A 56 -8.30 -43.11 -7.15
N GLN A 57 -8.04 -42.31 -8.18
CA GLN A 57 -7.52 -42.82 -9.46
C GLN A 57 -6.14 -43.47 -9.32
N ALA A 58 -5.28 -42.95 -8.45
CA ALA A 58 -3.99 -43.56 -8.16
C ALA A 58 -4.17 -44.90 -7.41
N GLU A 59 -5.06 -44.96 -6.43
CA GLU A 59 -5.38 -46.21 -5.71
C GLU A 59 -6.00 -47.27 -6.63
N ASP A 60 -6.91 -46.87 -7.53
CA ASP A 60 -7.51 -47.77 -8.53
C ASP A 60 -6.46 -48.29 -9.52
N ALA A 61 -5.51 -47.43 -9.93
CA ALA A 61 -4.40 -47.81 -10.81
C ALA A 61 -3.44 -48.77 -10.10
N ASP A 62 -3.05 -48.47 -8.86
CA ASP A 62 -2.22 -49.33 -8.02
C ASP A 62 -2.89 -50.70 -7.82
N ALA A 63 -4.20 -50.73 -7.54
CA ALA A 63 -4.97 -51.97 -7.38
C ALA A 63 -5.09 -52.78 -8.69
N ALA A 64 -5.21 -52.12 -9.83
CA ALA A 64 -5.25 -52.77 -11.14
C ALA A 64 -3.88 -53.34 -11.55
N GLU A 65 -2.79 -52.63 -11.20
CA GLU A 65 -1.42 -53.10 -11.38
C GLU A 65 -1.11 -54.29 -10.46
N ASP A 66 -1.52 -54.23 -9.18
CA ASP A 66 -1.38 -55.34 -8.24
C ASP A 66 -2.18 -56.59 -8.69
N ALA A 67 -3.35 -56.40 -9.30
CA ALA A 67 -4.16 -57.49 -9.86
C ALA A 67 -3.51 -58.17 -11.07
N THR A 68 -2.62 -57.47 -11.80
CA THR A 68 -1.95 -58.00 -13.00
C THR A 68 -0.53 -58.50 -12.72
N LEU A 69 0.17 -57.98 -11.70
CA LEU A 69 1.59 -58.24 -11.44
C LEU A 69 1.87 -59.01 -10.13
N GLY A 70 0.87 -59.13 -9.24
CA GLY A 70 0.97 -59.83 -7.96
C GLY A 70 1.53 -58.97 -6.82
N THR A 71 1.01 -59.16 -5.60
CA THR A 71 1.21 -58.30 -4.41
C THR A 71 2.66 -58.10 -3.95
N ASP A 72 3.58 -58.97 -4.39
CA ASP A 72 4.99 -58.99 -3.96
C ASP A 72 5.98 -58.56 -5.04
N ARG A 73 5.54 -58.12 -6.23
CA ARG A 73 6.45 -57.63 -7.27
C ARG A 73 5.94 -56.35 -7.93
N ARG A 74 6.47 -55.23 -7.44
CA ARG A 74 6.03 -53.88 -7.75
C ARG A 74 6.74 -53.19 -8.93
N GLY A 75 7.37 -53.94 -9.85
CA GLY A 75 7.84 -53.47 -11.17
C GLY A 75 8.83 -52.28 -11.30
N ASP A 76 8.85 -51.34 -10.35
CA ASP A 76 9.43 -50.01 -10.44
C ASP A 76 9.91 -49.62 -9.03
N GLU A 77 11.20 -49.81 -8.80
CA GLU A 77 11.83 -49.29 -7.60
C GLU A 77 11.84 -47.75 -7.63
N MET A 78 11.25 -47.14 -6.61
CA MET A 78 11.09 -45.69 -6.47
C MET A 78 12.46 -44.98 -6.42
N PRO A 79 12.78 -44.07 -7.37
CA PRO A 79 14.07 -43.40 -7.37
C PRO A 79 14.22 -42.41 -6.20
N ALA A 80 15.45 -42.24 -5.74
CA ALA A 80 15.81 -41.45 -4.56
C ALA A 80 15.32 -39.98 -4.56
N TRP A 81 14.97 -39.41 -5.72
CA TRP A 81 14.44 -38.04 -5.84
C TRP A 81 12.98 -37.88 -5.34
N MET A 82 12.24 -38.97 -5.13
CA MET A 82 10.86 -38.91 -4.61
C MET A 82 10.81 -38.74 -3.08
N ARG A 83 11.90 -39.09 -2.37
CA ARG A 83 12.08 -38.82 -0.92
C ARG A 83 12.10 -37.32 -0.58
N ASP A 84 12.30 -36.44 -1.57
CA ASP A 84 12.31 -34.98 -1.38
C ASP A 84 10.91 -34.33 -1.35
N LYS A 85 9.87 -35.00 -1.84
CA LYS A 85 8.52 -34.40 -1.89
C LYS A 85 7.81 -34.43 -0.54
N GLN A 86 7.99 -35.48 0.25
CA GLN A 86 7.51 -35.54 1.63
C GLN A 86 8.20 -34.50 2.52
N ARG A 87 9.53 -34.34 2.41
CA ARG A 87 10.27 -33.25 3.09
C ARG A 87 9.79 -31.86 2.69
N ARG A 88 9.37 -31.68 1.44
CA ARG A 88 8.81 -30.40 0.96
C ARG A 88 7.40 -30.15 1.49
N LEU A 89 6.56 -31.18 1.60
CA LEU A 89 5.23 -31.10 2.22
C LEU A 89 5.34 -30.82 3.72
N GLU A 90 6.26 -31.48 4.41
CA GLU A 90 6.57 -31.27 5.83
C GLU A 90 7.13 -29.86 6.08
N ARG A 91 8.01 -29.34 5.22
CA ARG A 91 8.47 -27.94 5.28
C ARG A 91 7.32 -26.94 5.08
N ILE A 92 6.37 -27.23 4.21
CA ILE A 92 5.20 -26.36 3.99
C ILE A 92 4.24 -26.42 5.19
N ARG A 93 4.03 -27.61 5.77
CA ARG A 93 3.21 -27.80 6.97
C ARG A 93 3.85 -27.17 8.22
N ALA A 94 5.17 -27.31 8.38
CA ALA A 94 5.93 -26.67 9.46
C ALA A 94 5.88 -25.13 9.34
N ALA A 95 6.07 -24.59 8.14
CA ALA A 95 5.94 -23.15 7.91
C ALA A 95 4.50 -22.63 8.13
N LYS A 96 3.47 -23.45 7.88
CA LYS A 96 2.07 -23.12 8.19
C LYS A 96 1.83 -23.12 9.71
N ALA A 97 2.36 -24.12 10.42
CA ALA A 97 2.21 -24.24 11.87
C ALA A 97 2.96 -23.12 12.62
N GLU A 98 4.14 -22.70 12.16
CA GLU A 98 4.86 -21.54 12.72
C GLU A 98 4.08 -20.24 12.54
N LEU A 99 3.48 -20.01 11.36
CA LEU A 99 2.65 -18.82 11.11
C LEU A 99 1.33 -18.82 11.89
N GLU A 100 0.74 -19.99 12.14
CA GLU A 100 -0.46 -20.12 12.99
C GLU A 100 -0.11 -19.94 14.47
N ALA A 101 1.06 -20.43 14.92
CA ALA A 101 1.56 -20.22 16.27
C ALA A 101 1.95 -18.76 16.53
N GLU A 102 2.60 -18.08 15.58
CA GLU A 102 2.87 -16.63 15.65
C GLU A 102 1.58 -15.80 15.66
N ALA A 103 0.58 -16.20 14.86
CA ALA A 103 -0.73 -15.52 14.86
C ALA A 103 -1.49 -15.72 16.20
N GLN A 104 -1.42 -16.91 16.80
CA GLN A 104 -2.01 -17.19 18.11
C GLN A 104 -1.27 -16.47 19.24
N ALA A 105 0.07 -16.34 19.16
CA ALA A 105 0.85 -15.57 20.12
C ALA A 105 0.56 -14.06 20.03
N VAL A 106 0.33 -13.54 18.82
CA VAL A 106 -0.06 -12.13 18.60
C VAL A 106 -1.50 -11.85 19.03
N GLU A 107 -2.42 -12.82 18.94
CA GLU A 107 -3.78 -12.70 19.50
C GLU A 107 -3.81 -12.86 21.03
N ALA A 108 -3.01 -13.75 21.62
CA ALA A 108 -2.88 -13.90 23.07
C ALA A 108 -2.22 -12.67 23.73
N ALA A 109 -1.45 -11.88 22.98
CA ALA A 109 -0.84 -10.63 23.42
C ALA A 109 -1.77 -9.40 23.28
N LYS A 110 -3.00 -9.55 22.77
CA LYS A 110 -3.98 -8.45 22.76
C LYS A 110 -4.73 -8.42 24.09
N PRO A 111 -4.73 -7.27 24.81
CA PRO A 111 -5.51 -7.15 26.03
C PRO A 111 -7.01 -7.21 25.72
N ASP A 112 -7.75 -7.83 26.64
CA ASP A 112 -9.20 -8.05 26.63
C ASP A 112 -9.98 -6.76 26.25
N PRO A 113 -10.90 -6.78 25.26
CA PRO A 113 -11.62 -5.58 24.81
C PRO A 113 -12.67 -5.04 25.82
N GLY A 114 -12.74 -5.62 27.02
CA GLY A 114 -13.79 -5.34 28.02
C GLY A 114 -13.46 -4.30 29.08
N THR A 115 -12.20 -3.90 29.25
CA THR A 115 -11.78 -3.14 30.45
C THR A 115 -10.92 -1.94 30.09
N LYS A 116 -11.23 -0.76 30.63
CA LYS A 116 -10.26 0.35 30.65
C LYS A 116 -9.10 -0.01 31.60
N ALA A 117 -7.95 0.66 31.47
CA ALA A 117 -6.73 0.42 32.27
C ALA A 117 -6.92 0.55 33.80
N ASP A 118 -8.09 1.04 34.21
CA ASP A 118 -8.56 1.42 35.53
C ASP A 118 -9.75 0.54 36.01
N GLY A 119 -10.03 -0.58 35.33
CA GLY A 119 -10.88 -1.66 35.87
C GLY A 119 -12.40 -1.46 35.80
N THR A 120 -12.91 -0.37 35.21
CA THR A 120 -14.36 -0.09 35.16
C THR A 120 -15.01 -0.51 33.82
N PRO A 121 -16.21 -1.11 33.82
CA PRO A 121 -16.92 -1.47 32.59
C PRO A 121 -17.47 -0.24 31.86
N CYS A 122 -17.28 -0.16 30.54
CA CYS A 122 -17.83 0.92 29.71
C CYS A 122 -19.06 0.45 28.92
N ALA A 123 -20.23 0.99 29.24
CA ALA A 123 -21.43 0.82 28.43
C ALA A 123 -21.40 1.76 27.21
N ARG A 124 -21.11 1.23 26.01
CA ARG A 124 -21.38 1.95 24.75
C ARG A 124 -22.64 1.38 24.08
N ARG A 125 -23.71 2.18 24.07
CA ARG A 125 -24.83 2.02 23.13
C ARG A 125 -24.33 2.31 21.71
N GLY A 126 -23.98 1.26 20.97
CA GLY A 126 -23.57 1.31 19.57
C GLY A 126 -24.31 0.24 18.76
N ARG A 127 -24.70 0.60 17.53
CA ARG A 127 -25.39 -0.25 16.54
C ARG A 127 -24.73 -1.63 16.43
N LYS A 128 -25.53 -2.71 16.46
CA LYS A 128 -25.06 -4.11 16.34
C LYS A 128 -24.10 -4.26 15.15
N PRO A 129 -22.89 -4.82 15.33
CA PRO A 129 -21.99 -5.16 14.23
C PRO A 129 -22.68 -6.13 13.26
N THR A 130 -22.62 -5.85 11.96
CA THR A 130 -23.23 -6.67 10.91
C THR A 130 -22.49 -7.99 10.64
N HIS A 131 -21.38 -8.25 11.34
CA HIS A 131 -20.57 -9.46 11.15
C HIS A 131 -20.07 -10.00 12.49
N PRO A 132 -19.97 -11.33 12.65
CA PRO A 132 -19.44 -11.95 13.84
C PRO A 132 -17.94 -11.60 14.02
N PRO A 133 -17.47 -11.39 15.26
CA PRO A 133 -16.06 -11.13 15.54
C PRO A 133 -15.19 -12.31 15.05
N GLY A 134 -14.08 -12.02 14.39
CA GLY A 134 -13.08 -13.03 13.99
C GLY A 134 -13.08 -13.44 12.51
N VAL A 135 -14.05 -13.01 11.69
CA VAL A 135 -14.06 -13.31 10.25
C VAL A 135 -13.70 -12.06 9.43
N PRO A 136 -12.69 -12.11 8.54
CA PRO A 136 -12.37 -10.99 7.67
C PRO A 136 -13.55 -10.64 6.75
N LYS A 137 -13.69 -9.36 6.39
CA LYS A 137 -14.79 -8.89 5.53
C LYS A 137 -14.85 -9.71 4.23
N PRO A 138 -16.04 -10.03 3.68
CA PRO A 138 -16.16 -10.80 2.44
C PRO A 138 -15.42 -10.22 1.22
N SER A 139 -15.20 -8.89 1.24
CA SER A 139 -14.45 -8.13 0.24
C SER A 139 -12.93 -8.07 0.49
N ALA A 140 -12.44 -8.63 1.59
CA ALA A 140 -11.02 -8.76 1.85
C ALA A 140 -10.42 -9.69 0.80
N GLN A 141 -9.50 -9.14 0.02
CA GLN A 141 -8.81 -9.83 -1.06
C GLN A 141 -7.36 -9.99 -0.68
N ARG A 142 -6.82 -11.19 -0.91
CA ARG A 142 -5.41 -11.51 -0.71
C ARG A 142 -4.88 -12.09 -2.01
N ASN A 143 -3.77 -11.56 -2.48
CA ASN A 143 -3.12 -12.08 -3.67
C ASN A 143 -2.14 -13.18 -3.25
N PHE A 144 -2.20 -14.33 -3.93
CA PHE A 144 -1.33 -15.47 -3.63
C PHE A 144 0.15 -15.24 -4.01
N THR A 145 0.42 -14.31 -4.93
CA THR A 145 1.79 -14.00 -5.37
C THR A 145 2.44 -12.87 -4.59
N ASP A 146 1.67 -11.86 -4.17
CA ASP A 146 2.11 -10.82 -3.24
C ASP A 146 0.99 -10.50 -2.23
N PRO A 147 1.02 -11.12 -1.04
CA PRO A 147 -0.05 -10.98 -0.04
C PRO A 147 -0.32 -9.55 0.44
N GLN A 148 0.66 -8.65 0.30
CA GLN A 148 0.58 -7.28 0.84
C GLN A 148 0.15 -6.25 -0.20
N SER A 149 0.16 -6.60 -1.48
CA SER A 149 -0.39 -5.76 -2.54
C SER A 149 -1.93 -5.68 -2.44
N ARG A 150 -2.53 -4.61 -2.98
CA ARG A 150 -4.00 -4.44 -3.03
C ARG A 150 -4.47 -4.06 -4.43
N ILE A 151 -5.72 -4.41 -4.79
CA ILE A 151 -6.35 -3.90 -6.02
C ILE A 151 -6.77 -2.45 -5.78
N MET A 152 -6.26 -1.54 -6.61
CA MET A 152 -6.54 -0.12 -6.53
C MET A 152 -7.01 0.39 -7.89
N LYS A 153 -7.89 1.40 -7.90
CA LYS A 153 -8.32 2.08 -9.13
C LYS A 153 -7.19 2.99 -9.63
N GLY A 154 -6.50 2.59 -10.69
CA GLY A 154 -5.59 3.43 -11.46
C GLY A 154 -6.32 4.21 -12.55
N HIS A 155 -5.56 4.86 -13.43
CA HIS A 155 -6.08 5.55 -14.60
C HIS A 155 -6.73 4.57 -15.60
N ASP A 156 -6.08 3.42 -15.83
CA ASP A 156 -6.49 2.40 -16.81
C ASP A 156 -7.41 1.32 -16.20
N GLY A 157 -8.07 1.61 -15.08
CA GLY A 157 -8.96 0.69 -14.37
C GLY A 157 -8.37 0.09 -13.10
N PHE A 158 -8.84 -1.09 -12.70
CA PHE A 158 -8.42 -1.74 -11.44
C PHE A 158 -7.11 -2.51 -11.64
N VAL A 159 -6.09 -2.15 -10.88
CA VAL A 159 -4.74 -2.73 -10.95
C VAL A 159 -4.28 -3.20 -9.58
N GLN A 160 -3.59 -4.34 -9.52
CA GLN A 160 -2.87 -4.76 -8.33
C GLN A 160 -1.67 -3.83 -8.15
N ALA A 161 -1.66 -3.03 -7.08
CA ALA A 161 -0.75 -1.91 -6.93
C ALA A 161 -0.38 -1.64 -5.47
N TYR A 162 0.68 -0.84 -5.32
CA TYR A 162 0.99 -0.11 -4.11
C TYR A 162 0.75 1.38 -4.35
N ASN A 163 0.44 2.09 -3.28
CA ASN A 163 0.31 3.53 -3.28
C ASN A 163 1.63 4.15 -2.85
N ALA A 164 2.38 4.68 -3.81
CA ALA A 164 3.65 5.33 -3.57
C ALA A 164 3.45 6.84 -3.42
N GLN A 165 4.01 7.41 -2.37
CA GLN A 165 3.85 8.79 -1.96
C GLN A 165 5.20 9.50 -2.13
N ALA A 166 5.17 10.75 -2.59
CA ALA A 166 6.37 11.59 -2.64
C ALA A 166 6.06 13.04 -2.26
N ALA A 167 6.98 13.63 -1.50
CA ALA A 167 7.05 15.05 -1.22
C ALA A 167 8.20 15.66 -2.02
N VAL A 168 7.88 16.65 -2.85
CA VAL A 168 8.81 17.25 -3.81
C VAL A 168 8.94 18.74 -3.54
N ASP A 169 10.18 19.20 -3.38
CA ASP A 169 10.51 20.61 -3.24
C ASP A 169 10.35 21.36 -4.58
N ALA A 170 9.71 22.53 -4.53
CA ALA A 170 9.39 23.30 -5.73
C ALA A 170 10.59 23.98 -6.39
N ALA A 171 11.73 24.16 -5.71
CA ALA A 171 12.86 24.92 -6.25
C ALA A 171 13.56 24.15 -7.39
N ALA A 172 13.86 22.87 -7.18
CA ALA A 172 14.58 22.05 -8.16
C ALA A 172 13.90 20.71 -8.49
N GLN A 173 12.68 20.48 -7.99
CA GLN A 173 11.95 19.20 -8.11
C GLN A 173 12.72 18.04 -7.45
N VAL A 174 13.36 18.32 -6.31
CA VAL A 174 14.06 17.32 -5.48
C VAL A 174 13.04 16.64 -4.57
N ILE A 175 13.10 15.31 -4.51
CA ILE A 175 12.26 14.52 -3.60
C ILE A 175 12.85 14.62 -2.20
N VAL A 176 12.13 15.24 -1.27
CA VAL A 176 12.57 15.48 0.11
C VAL A 176 12.13 14.38 1.07
N ALA A 177 11.02 13.72 0.76
CA ALA A 177 10.54 12.54 1.47
C ALA A 177 9.74 11.66 0.53
N HIS A 178 9.68 10.38 0.86
CA HIS A 178 8.88 9.39 0.16
C HIS A 178 8.29 8.42 1.18
N ASP A 179 7.13 7.85 0.86
CA ASP A 179 6.55 6.76 1.63
C ASP A 179 5.82 5.80 0.69
N LEU A 180 5.48 4.62 1.18
CA LEU A 180 4.73 3.63 0.42
C LEU A 180 3.78 2.87 1.32
N SER A 181 2.50 2.87 0.92
CA SER A 181 1.44 2.18 1.64
C SER A 181 0.68 1.22 0.71
N ASN A 182 -0.03 0.29 1.34
CA ASN A 182 -0.99 -0.59 0.66
C ASN A 182 -2.44 -0.06 0.78
N ASN A 183 -2.64 1.13 1.34
CA ASN A 183 -3.94 1.78 1.41
C ASN A 183 -4.23 2.50 0.07
N ALA A 184 -5.45 2.32 -0.44
CA ALA A 184 -5.88 2.98 -1.67
C ALA A 184 -6.21 4.47 -1.48
N ALA A 185 -6.41 4.91 -0.23
CA ALA A 185 -6.73 6.29 0.12
C ALA A 185 -5.49 7.06 0.59
N ASP A 186 -5.39 8.33 0.20
CA ASP A 186 -4.22 9.17 0.43
C ASP A 186 -4.29 9.99 1.73
N HIS A 187 -5.48 10.09 2.36
CA HIS A 187 -5.70 10.90 3.56
C HIS A 187 -4.73 10.57 4.71
N ASP A 188 -4.47 9.29 4.99
CA ASP A 188 -3.61 8.85 6.09
C ASP A 188 -2.11 9.10 5.82
N ALA A 189 -1.73 9.40 4.57
CA ALA A 189 -0.32 9.53 4.19
C ALA A 189 0.25 10.94 4.40
N LEU A 190 -0.59 11.96 4.63
CA LEU A 190 -0.12 13.35 4.72
C LEU A 190 0.79 13.58 5.93
N ALA A 191 0.30 13.30 7.14
CA ALA A 191 1.04 13.56 8.37
C ALA A 191 2.36 12.76 8.46
N PRO A 192 2.37 11.43 8.20
CA PRO A 192 3.62 10.66 8.20
C PRO A 192 4.64 11.18 7.20
N LEU A 193 4.20 11.64 6.02
CA LEU A 193 5.11 12.17 5.02
C LEU A 193 5.67 13.55 5.41
N LEU A 194 4.91 14.39 6.10
CA LEU A 194 5.41 15.66 6.67
C LEU A 194 6.40 15.43 7.82
N ASP A 195 6.14 14.44 8.66
CA ASP A 195 7.07 14.01 9.70
C ASP A 195 8.38 13.53 9.06
N ALA A 196 8.29 12.74 7.99
CA ALA A 196 9.45 12.31 7.22
C ALA A 196 10.21 13.50 6.59
N VAL A 197 9.52 14.50 6.02
CA VAL A 197 10.18 15.73 5.51
C VAL A 197 10.97 16.41 6.62
N THR A 198 10.36 16.58 7.79
CA THR A 198 10.98 17.25 8.93
C THR A 198 12.17 16.45 9.46
N ALA A 199 12.03 15.12 9.61
CA ALA A 199 13.12 14.24 10.04
C ALA A 199 14.30 14.24 9.07
N ASN A 200 14.02 14.32 7.77
CA ASN A 200 15.03 14.26 6.71
C ASN A 200 15.79 15.58 6.52
N THR A 201 15.11 16.71 6.73
CA THR A 201 15.64 18.04 6.43
C THR A 201 15.97 18.86 7.67
N GLY A 202 15.44 18.47 8.83
CA GLY A 202 15.52 19.23 10.09
C GLY A 202 14.67 20.51 10.08
N VAL A 203 13.86 20.75 9.05
CA VAL A 203 13.07 21.98 8.89
C VAL A 203 11.65 21.62 8.44
N THR A 204 10.65 22.28 9.01
CA THR A 204 9.26 22.16 8.56
C THR A 204 9.03 23.05 7.32
N PRO A 205 8.34 22.54 6.28
CA PRO A 205 8.07 23.33 5.08
C PRO A 205 7.06 24.44 5.39
N THR A 206 7.21 25.61 4.76
CA THR A 206 6.33 26.75 5.03
C THR A 206 4.98 26.63 4.30
N GLU A 207 5.00 26.14 3.06
CA GLU A 207 3.80 25.90 2.26
C GLU A 207 3.75 24.47 1.73
N VAL A 208 2.57 23.87 1.74
CA VAL A 208 2.34 22.51 1.23
C VAL A 208 1.15 22.49 0.29
N SER A 209 1.28 21.82 -0.87
CA SER A 209 0.16 21.57 -1.78
C SER A 209 -0.07 20.08 -1.99
N ALA A 210 -1.34 19.65 -1.98
CA ALA A 210 -1.71 18.24 -2.10
C ALA A 210 -3.04 18.05 -2.85
N ASP A 211 -3.28 16.86 -3.39
CA ASP A 211 -4.52 16.54 -4.12
C ASP A 211 -5.75 16.39 -3.21
N SER A 212 -6.91 16.24 -3.83
CA SER A 212 -8.17 16.02 -3.13
C SER A 212 -8.23 14.76 -2.28
N GLY A 213 -7.40 13.75 -2.59
CA GLY A 213 -7.26 12.55 -1.77
C GLY A 213 -6.75 12.81 -0.35
N TYR A 214 -6.05 13.94 -0.13
CA TYR A 214 -5.48 14.32 1.17
C TYR A 214 -6.40 15.24 2.01
N CYS A 215 -7.55 15.65 1.45
CA CYS A 215 -8.43 16.61 2.08
C CYS A 215 -9.28 15.94 3.18
N SER A 216 -8.85 16.07 4.43
CA SER A 216 -9.62 15.73 5.62
C SER A 216 -9.55 16.86 6.65
N GLU A 217 -10.57 17.02 7.49
CA GLU A 217 -10.56 18.03 8.57
C GLU A 217 -9.37 17.82 9.51
N ALA A 218 -9.07 16.55 9.84
CA ALA A 218 -7.93 16.20 10.68
C ALA A 218 -6.59 16.64 10.06
N ASN A 219 -6.38 16.41 8.77
CA ASN A 219 -5.17 16.82 8.06
C ASN A 219 -5.05 18.34 7.97
N LEU A 220 -6.16 19.05 7.75
CA LEU A 220 -6.16 20.51 7.71
C LEU A 220 -5.90 21.11 9.09
N ALA A 221 -6.42 20.48 10.15
CA ALA A 221 -6.13 20.87 11.52
C ALA A 221 -4.65 20.64 11.88
N ASP A 222 -4.09 19.49 11.48
CA ASP A 222 -2.67 19.16 11.67
C ASP A 222 -1.75 20.14 10.94
N LEU A 223 -2.05 20.49 9.68
CA LEU A 223 -1.31 21.53 8.96
C LEU A 223 -1.34 22.88 9.68
N ASN A 224 -2.50 23.30 10.19
CA ASN A 224 -2.62 24.55 10.95
C ASN A 224 -1.85 24.48 12.28
N ALA A 225 -1.91 23.36 12.99
CA ALA A 225 -1.18 23.16 14.25
C ALA A 225 0.34 23.21 14.05
N ARG A 226 0.83 22.72 12.91
CA ARG A 226 2.25 22.79 12.51
C ARG A 226 2.67 24.15 11.95
N GLY A 227 1.74 25.10 11.82
CA GLY A 227 2.00 26.41 11.20
C GLY A 227 2.25 26.35 9.69
N ILE A 228 1.89 25.24 9.04
CA ILE A 228 2.15 25.01 7.61
C ILE A 228 0.96 25.53 6.80
N ARG A 229 1.23 26.38 5.81
CA ARG A 229 0.19 26.89 4.94
C ARG A 229 -0.20 25.85 3.89
N GLY A 230 -1.29 25.13 4.16
CA GLY A 230 -1.86 24.14 3.26
C GLY A 230 -2.59 24.73 2.04
N TYR A 231 -2.44 24.05 0.91
CA TYR A 231 -3.14 24.24 -0.36
C TYR A 231 -3.64 22.88 -0.86
N VAL A 232 -4.70 22.36 -0.23
CA VAL A 232 -5.23 21.02 -0.52
C VAL A 232 -6.53 21.15 -1.32
N ALA A 233 -6.62 20.49 -2.48
CA ALA A 233 -7.86 20.51 -3.25
C ALA A 233 -9.00 19.85 -2.47
N THR A 234 -10.22 20.37 -2.59
CA THR A 234 -11.38 19.86 -1.84
C THR A 234 -12.27 18.94 -2.68
N GLY A 235 -11.81 18.51 -3.86
CA GLY A 235 -12.58 17.67 -4.79
C GLY A 235 -13.76 18.39 -5.46
N ARG A 236 -14.27 17.84 -6.58
CA ARG A 236 -15.48 18.36 -7.24
C ARG A 236 -16.72 17.83 -6.52
N ALA A 237 -17.70 18.71 -6.30
CA ALA A 237 -19.03 18.31 -5.85
C ALA A 237 -19.62 17.34 -6.88
N LYS A 238 -20.11 16.18 -6.44
CA LYS A 238 -20.79 15.23 -7.33
C LYS A 238 -22.23 15.67 -7.57
N HIS A 239 -22.83 16.40 -6.62
CA HIS A 239 -24.13 17.05 -6.76
C HIS A 239 -24.06 18.49 -6.22
N PRO A 240 -24.28 19.52 -7.05
CA PRO A 240 -24.14 20.92 -6.65
C PRO A 240 -25.36 21.43 -5.86
N ASP A 241 -25.98 20.59 -5.03
CA ASP A 241 -27.07 21.03 -4.16
C ASP A 241 -26.51 21.69 -2.89
N LYS A 242 -27.25 22.69 -2.42
CA LYS A 242 -26.89 23.60 -1.31
C LYS A 242 -26.53 22.92 0.03
N GLY A 243 -26.72 21.60 0.14
CA GLY A 243 -26.36 20.78 1.31
C GLY A 243 -24.94 20.18 1.31
N GLU A 244 -24.19 20.22 0.20
CA GLU A 244 -22.79 19.72 0.20
C GLU A 244 -21.85 20.60 1.03
N GLU A 245 -22.16 21.88 1.17
CA GLU A 245 -21.38 22.83 1.97
C GLU A 245 -21.56 22.56 3.48
N GLN A 246 -22.70 21.98 3.88
CA GLN A 246 -22.98 21.53 5.25
C GLN A 246 -22.36 20.17 5.59
N ARG A 247 -22.06 19.33 4.58
CA ARG A 247 -21.40 18.02 4.77
C ARG A 247 -19.88 18.13 4.87
N ARG A 248 -19.30 19.23 4.40
CA ARG A 248 -17.86 19.48 4.48
C ARG A 248 -17.60 20.28 5.74
N GLY A 249 -16.60 19.87 6.51
CA GLY A 249 -16.27 20.57 7.74
C GLY A 249 -15.77 22.00 7.49
N PRO A 250 -15.65 22.79 8.58
CA PRO A 250 -15.33 24.20 8.50
C PRO A 250 -13.96 24.47 7.83
N LEU A 251 -12.94 23.62 8.08
CA LEU A 251 -11.61 23.82 7.52
C LEU A 251 -11.58 23.53 6.03
N ALA A 252 -12.28 22.49 5.57
CA ALA A 252 -12.41 22.18 4.15
C ALA A 252 -13.13 23.30 3.38
N SER A 253 -14.17 23.90 3.98
CA SER A 253 -14.85 25.06 3.39
C SER A 253 -13.93 26.28 3.29
N ALA A 254 -13.20 26.60 4.37
CA ALA A 254 -12.22 27.67 4.37
C ALA A 254 -11.09 27.45 3.33
N MET A 255 -10.62 26.21 3.19
CA MET A 255 -9.62 25.83 2.17
C MET A 255 -10.15 26.06 0.75
N ARG A 256 -11.40 25.64 0.48
CA ARG A 256 -12.05 25.87 -0.81
C ARG A 256 -12.13 27.37 -1.14
N GLN A 257 -12.51 28.20 -0.16
CA GLN A 257 -12.55 29.65 -0.34
C GLN A 257 -11.16 30.23 -0.61
N ARG A 258 -10.12 29.79 0.12
CA ARG A 258 -8.73 30.19 -0.10
C ARG A 258 -8.28 29.86 -1.53
N LEU A 259 -8.54 28.65 -2.01
CA LEU A 259 -8.19 28.23 -3.36
C LEU A 259 -8.95 29.01 -4.44
N ARG A 260 -10.25 29.29 -4.21
CA ARG A 260 -11.07 30.12 -5.11
C ARG A 260 -10.56 31.56 -5.20
N ARG A 261 -10.26 32.18 -4.05
CA ARG A 261 -9.73 33.56 -3.98
C ARG A 261 -8.38 33.67 -4.68
N ALA A 262 -7.49 32.68 -4.50
CA ALA A 262 -6.18 32.68 -5.15
C ALA A 262 -6.25 32.41 -6.66
N GLY A 263 -7.30 31.72 -7.13
CA GLY A 263 -7.58 31.49 -8.55
C GLY A 263 -6.37 30.93 -9.32
N ARG A 264 -5.94 31.64 -10.36
CA ARG A 264 -4.79 31.25 -11.21
C ARG A 264 -3.44 31.39 -10.52
N ARG A 265 -3.32 32.22 -9.48
CA ARG A 265 -2.08 32.44 -8.71
C ARG A 265 -1.92 31.47 -7.54
N SER A 266 -2.85 30.53 -7.37
CA SER A 266 -2.81 29.57 -6.27
C SER A 266 -1.56 28.68 -6.35
N ARG A 267 -0.85 28.58 -5.22
CA ARG A 267 0.26 27.64 -5.02
C ARG A 267 -0.12 26.19 -5.31
N TYR A 268 -1.40 25.83 -5.12
CA TYR A 268 -1.94 24.54 -5.54
C TYR A 268 -1.61 24.18 -7.00
N ARG A 269 -1.62 25.16 -7.91
CA ARG A 269 -1.36 24.91 -9.34
C ARG A 269 0.09 24.55 -9.64
N LEU A 270 1.03 24.88 -8.75
CA LEU A 270 2.44 24.52 -8.90
C LEU A 270 2.63 23.00 -8.89
N ARG A 271 1.70 22.22 -8.35
CA ARG A 271 1.75 20.74 -8.41
C ARG A 271 1.99 20.21 -9.83
N LYS A 272 1.37 20.84 -10.84
CA LYS A 272 1.54 20.49 -12.27
C LYS A 272 2.95 20.68 -12.80
N GLN A 273 3.73 21.52 -12.13
CA GLN A 273 5.10 21.85 -12.50
C GLN A 273 6.13 21.23 -11.54
N VAL A 274 5.69 20.76 -10.36
CA VAL A 274 6.59 20.26 -9.33
C VAL A 274 6.53 18.74 -9.23
N VAL A 275 5.41 18.17 -8.78
CA VAL A 275 5.30 16.74 -8.46
C VAL A 275 4.84 15.91 -9.66
N GLU A 276 3.92 16.41 -10.49
CA GLU A 276 3.45 15.70 -11.68
C GLU A 276 4.59 15.40 -12.67
N PRO A 277 5.52 16.35 -12.98
CA PRO A 277 6.66 16.05 -13.86
C PRO A 277 7.62 15.02 -13.27
N VAL A 278 7.80 14.98 -11.94
CA VAL A 278 8.64 13.97 -11.28
C VAL A 278 8.05 12.58 -11.51
N PHE A 279 6.74 12.41 -11.31
CA PHE A 279 6.08 11.14 -11.62
C PHE A 279 6.08 10.82 -13.12
N GLY A 280 5.94 11.83 -13.98
CA GLY A 280 6.08 11.67 -15.43
C GLY A 280 7.47 11.16 -15.83
N GLN A 281 8.54 11.69 -15.22
CA GLN A 281 9.90 11.24 -15.47
C GLN A 281 10.13 9.81 -14.97
N ILE A 282 9.65 9.48 -13.77
CA ILE A 282 9.79 8.13 -13.21
C ILE A 282 9.02 7.10 -14.06
N LYS A 283 7.76 7.36 -14.40
CA LYS A 283 6.90 6.40 -15.12
C LYS A 283 7.10 6.37 -16.63
N GLY A 284 7.34 7.53 -17.22
CA GLY A 284 7.46 7.74 -18.66
C GLY A 284 8.90 7.57 -19.12
N ALA A 285 9.79 8.46 -18.66
CA ALA A 285 11.17 8.48 -19.15
C ALA A 285 12.01 7.29 -18.65
N ARG A 286 11.80 6.82 -17.42
CA ARG A 286 12.52 5.66 -16.86
C ARG A 286 11.77 4.34 -17.00
N GLY A 287 10.53 4.36 -17.50
CA GLY A 287 9.71 3.16 -17.66
C GLY A 287 9.29 2.47 -16.35
N PHE A 288 9.49 3.09 -15.18
CA PHE A 288 9.18 2.47 -13.89
C PHE A 288 7.67 2.50 -13.62
N ARG A 289 6.97 1.46 -14.09
CA ARG A 289 5.51 1.32 -13.94
C ARG A 289 5.08 0.16 -13.06
N GLN A 290 6.01 -0.72 -12.72
CA GLN A 290 5.80 -1.91 -11.90
C GLN A 290 7.00 -2.12 -10.99
N PHE A 291 6.75 -2.49 -9.74
CA PHE A 291 7.78 -2.93 -8.81
C PHE A 291 8.31 -4.30 -9.21
N LEU A 292 9.60 -4.54 -8.99
CA LEU A 292 10.25 -5.81 -9.23
C LEU A 292 10.17 -6.71 -7.99
N LEU A 293 10.24 -6.11 -6.81
CA LEU A 293 10.21 -6.82 -5.54
C LEU A 293 8.76 -7.09 -5.07
N ARG A 294 8.64 -8.02 -4.13
CA ARG A 294 7.37 -8.41 -3.49
C ARG A 294 7.44 -8.20 -1.99
N GLY A 295 6.34 -7.79 -1.40
CA GLY A 295 6.26 -7.43 0.02
C GLY A 295 6.61 -5.96 0.28
N ILE A 296 5.88 -5.35 1.20
CA ILE A 296 5.83 -3.90 1.45
C ILE A 296 7.20 -3.34 1.82
N GLU A 297 7.97 -4.04 2.65
CA GLU A 297 9.29 -3.57 3.07
C GLU A 297 10.26 -3.55 1.89
N LYS A 298 10.34 -4.62 1.11
CA LYS A 298 11.21 -4.66 -0.08
C LYS A 298 10.81 -3.61 -1.11
N VAL A 299 9.50 -3.45 -1.33
CA VAL A 299 8.93 -2.45 -2.25
C VAL A 299 9.18 -1.02 -1.78
N LYS A 300 9.15 -0.75 -0.46
CA LYS A 300 9.57 0.54 0.12
C LYS A 300 11.03 0.88 -0.21
N HIS A 301 11.93 -0.09 -0.09
CA HIS A 301 13.35 0.11 -0.43
C HIS A 301 13.54 0.35 -1.93
N GLU A 302 12.81 -0.39 -2.77
CA GLU A 302 12.83 -0.16 -4.22
C GLU A 302 12.34 1.26 -4.57
N TRP A 303 11.27 1.72 -3.92
CA TRP A 303 10.79 3.09 -4.08
C TRP A 303 11.83 4.13 -3.62
N ALA A 304 12.45 3.92 -2.47
CA ALA A 304 13.52 4.77 -1.94
C ALA A 304 14.70 4.88 -2.92
N LEU A 305 15.08 3.77 -3.57
CA LEU A 305 16.15 3.74 -4.56
C LEU A 305 15.80 4.59 -5.79
N ILE A 306 14.57 4.46 -6.30
CA ILE A 306 14.09 5.26 -7.44
C ILE A 306 14.05 6.75 -7.10
N CYS A 307 13.59 7.12 -5.90
CA CYS A 307 13.63 8.50 -5.41
C CYS A 307 15.06 9.03 -5.28
N THR A 308 15.99 8.20 -4.78
CA THR A 308 17.39 8.56 -4.66
C THR A 308 18.05 8.78 -6.02
N ALA A 309 17.81 7.87 -6.98
CA ALA A 309 18.30 8.00 -8.35
C ALA A 309 17.78 9.28 -9.03
N HIS A 310 16.52 9.67 -8.73
CA HIS A 310 15.98 10.94 -9.19
C HIS A 310 16.77 12.14 -8.66
N ASN A 311 17.01 12.17 -7.35
CA ASN A 311 17.76 13.25 -6.71
C ASN A 311 19.20 13.33 -7.20
N LEU A 312 19.86 12.18 -7.41
CA LEU A 312 21.20 12.12 -8.00
C LEU A 312 21.23 12.71 -9.41
N THR A 313 20.22 12.43 -10.24
CA THR A 313 20.13 13.02 -11.58
C THR A 313 19.99 14.54 -11.52
N LYS A 314 19.24 15.05 -10.55
CA LYS A 314 19.09 16.50 -10.32
C LYS A 314 20.41 17.14 -9.85
N LEU A 315 21.09 16.50 -8.92
CA LEU A 315 22.39 16.94 -8.43
C LEU A 315 23.44 16.96 -9.53
N ALA A 316 23.52 15.90 -10.34
CA ALA A 316 24.46 15.81 -11.46
C ALA A 316 24.24 16.95 -12.46
N ARG A 317 22.98 17.23 -12.83
CA ARG A 317 22.65 18.33 -13.73
C ARG A 317 23.03 19.70 -13.17
N ALA A 318 22.87 19.90 -11.87
CA ALA A 318 23.24 21.15 -11.22
C ALA A 318 24.76 21.33 -11.10
N ALA A 319 25.53 20.24 -11.05
CA ALA A 319 26.98 20.29 -11.06
C ALA A 319 27.58 20.57 -12.45
N THR A 320 26.83 20.27 -13.52
CA THR A 320 27.24 20.48 -14.92
C THR A 320 26.72 21.78 -15.54
N ALA A 321 25.89 22.54 -14.81
CA ALA A 321 25.28 23.79 -15.26
C ALA A 321 26.01 24.99 -14.64
#